data_AF-A0A0P0MIY6-F1
#
_entry.id   AF-A0A0P0MIY6-F1
#
_cell.length_a   1.000
_cell.length_b   1.000
_cell.length_c   1.000
_cell.angle_alpha   90.00
_cell.angle_beta   90.00
_cell.angle_gamma   90.00
#
_symmetry.space_group_name_H-M   'P 1'
#
loop_
_entity.id
_entity.type
_entity.pdbx_description
1 polymer ?
#
loop_
_entity_poly.entity_id
_entity_poly.type
_entity_poly.pdbx_seq_one_letter_code
_entity_poly.pdbx_strand_id
1 'polypeptide(L)'
;MLNEIVGKLSTGSEVINGTDLDDYIRPLGGSDYIDGKKGFDTVYVFWPASKFKLTTTQGTTYLDAVSGASRSDKLVLRNVEAVEFSDKVVSLEIADRYINTPSKDNFDGGPGIDTVVYDKAISNYVITPGVNGMDVGSANYSEGTDWLLNIERLQFADKGLAFDLDGRAGVAAKTLSLVFGTDAVNVPAYVGICLDYLDNKQFSAAQLMHEALKIRLGSDAGNPEKVVSFVYERLTGVLPVQSEKDKYVGWIASGAYTADSLAVFASELTLNPITPQLTGLATTGLAFQMPG
;
A
#
# COMPACT_ATOMS: atom_id res chain seq x y z
N MET A 1 6.88 -0.60 20.97
CA MET A 1 8.05 0.25 21.28
C MET A 1 8.50 0.81 19.96
N LEU A 2 8.67 2.13 19.86
CA LEU A 2 9.08 2.80 18.62
C LEU A 2 10.50 2.33 18.25
N ASN A 3 10.77 2.02 16.98
CA ASN A 3 12.12 1.69 16.54
C ASN A 3 12.88 2.99 16.24
N GLU A 4 13.45 3.60 17.29
CA GLU A 4 14.10 4.91 17.18
C GLU A 4 15.53 4.79 16.64
N ILE A 5 15.84 5.55 15.59
CA ILE A 5 17.18 5.70 15.03
C ILE A 5 17.61 7.16 15.18
N VAL A 6 18.76 7.38 15.81
CA VAL A 6 19.29 8.72 16.06
C VAL A 6 20.58 8.92 15.28
N GLY A 7 20.64 10.00 14.49
CA GLY A 7 21.83 10.47 13.80
C GLY A 7 22.97 10.80 14.77
N LYS A 8 24.17 11.02 14.23
CA LYS A 8 25.40 11.28 14.98
C LYS A 8 25.84 12.73 14.88
N LEU A 9 25.51 13.42 13.80
CA LEU A 9 25.96 14.76 13.49
C LEU A 9 24.84 15.77 13.68
N SER A 10 25.19 16.97 14.18
CA SER A 10 24.29 18.13 14.19
C SER A 10 24.67 19.18 13.13
N THR A 11 25.77 18.95 12.42
CA THR A 11 26.30 19.74 11.31
C THR A 11 27.15 18.83 10.41
N GLY A 12 27.22 19.12 9.11
CA GLY A 12 27.91 18.25 8.15
C GLY A 12 26.93 17.31 7.47
N SER A 13 27.41 16.16 6.97
CA SER A 13 26.57 15.18 6.27
C SER A 13 26.87 13.77 6.76
N GLU A 14 25.82 12.99 6.96
CA GLU A 14 25.94 11.53 7.12
C GLU A 14 24.90 10.75 6.31
N VAL A 15 25.08 9.42 6.30
CA VAL A 15 24.14 8.45 5.71
C VAL A 15 23.49 7.69 6.86
N ILE A 16 22.18 7.83 6.97
CA ILE A 16 21.36 7.14 7.97
C ILE A 16 20.59 6.05 7.24
N ASN A 17 20.81 4.80 7.63
CA ASN A 17 20.09 3.66 7.08
C ASN A 17 19.12 3.14 8.15
N GLY A 18 17.86 3.03 7.76
CA GLY A 18 16.81 2.38 8.52
C GLY A 18 16.94 0.86 8.56
N THR A 19 15.88 0.23 9.04
CA THR A 19 15.69 -1.20 9.17
C THR A 19 14.52 -1.66 8.30
N ASP A 20 14.10 -2.92 8.42
CA ASP A 20 12.90 -3.40 7.71
C ASP A 20 11.62 -3.22 8.56
N LEU A 21 11.69 -2.41 9.63
CA LEU A 21 10.60 -2.11 10.57
C LEU A 21 10.22 -0.63 10.43
N ASP A 22 9.03 -0.28 10.92
CA ASP A 22 8.60 1.12 11.05
C ASP A 22 9.57 1.93 11.95
N ASP A 23 10.43 2.73 11.31
CA ASP A 23 11.47 3.51 11.99
C ASP A 23 11.01 4.92 12.33
N TYR A 24 11.50 5.42 13.46
CA TYR A 24 11.43 6.83 13.81
C TYR A 24 12.83 7.43 13.82
N ILE A 25 13.13 8.20 12.79
CA ILE A 25 14.50 8.63 12.46
C ILE A 25 14.70 10.10 12.85
N ARG A 26 15.72 10.36 13.68
CA ARG A 26 16.07 11.69 14.18
C ARG A 26 17.47 12.09 13.69
N PRO A 27 17.60 12.83 12.58
CA PRO A 27 18.90 13.17 12.00
C PRO A 27 19.75 14.15 12.83
N LEU A 28 19.17 14.86 13.80
CA LEU A 28 19.83 15.85 14.67
C LEU A 28 20.35 17.14 13.97
N GLY A 29 20.32 17.22 12.64
CA GLY A 29 20.65 18.42 11.85
C GLY A 29 21.75 18.14 10.84
N GLY A 30 22.14 19.13 10.02
CA GLY A 30 23.06 18.87 8.91
C GLY A 30 22.35 18.39 7.64
N SER A 31 23.15 18.05 6.63
CA SER A 31 22.70 17.65 5.30
C SER A 31 22.84 16.14 5.08
N ASP A 32 21.84 15.38 5.50
CA ASP A 32 21.91 13.92 5.54
C ASP A 32 21.18 13.24 4.38
N TYR A 33 21.66 12.05 4.04
CA TYR A 33 20.93 11.10 3.23
C TYR A 33 20.31 10.06 4.15
N ILE A 34 18.99 9.88 4.07
CA ILE A 34 18.23 8.95 4.90
C ILE A 34 17.51 7.97 3.98
N ASP A 35 17.72 6.68 4.21
CA ASP A 35 16.99 5.59 3.56
C ASP A 35 16.29 4.77 4.64
N GLY A 36 14.96 4.88 4.76
CA GLY A 36 14.18 4.17 5.77
C GLY A 36 14.08 2.66 5.51
N LYS A 37 14.21 2.27 4.23
CA LYS A 37 14.06 0.91 3.68
C LYS A 37 12.62 0.38 3.64
N LYS A 38 12.21 -0.48 4.57
CA LYS A 38 10.88 -1.09 4.57
C LYS A 38 10.18 -0.76 5.86
N GLY A 39 8.86 -0.77 5.80
CA GLY A 39 8.03 -0.35 6.92
C GLY A 39 7.48 1.03 6.63
N PHE A 40 6.79 1.59 7.63
CA PHE A 40 6.34 2.97 7.61
C PHE A 40 7.31 3.82 8.41
N ASP A 41 8.19 4.54 7.71
CA ASP A 41 9.29 5.30 8.27
C ASP A 41 8.93 6.78 8.41
N THR A 42 9.24 7.33 9.58
CA THR A 42 8.99 8.74 9.90
C THR A 42 10.30 9.45 10.23
N VAL A 43 10.60 10.53 9.51
CA VAL A 43 11.74 11.41 9.83
C VAL A 43 11.29 12.60 10.65
N TYR A 44 11.90 12.81 11.80
CA TYR A 44 11.62 13.95 12.67
C TYR A 44 12.49 15.17 12.34
N VAL A 45 11.84 16.32 12.19
CA VAL A 45 12.45 17.62 11.95
C VAL A 45 11.97 18.61 13.00
N PHE A 46 12.89 19.10 13.84
CA PHE A 46 12.55 19.97 14.98
C PHE A 46 11.91 21.33 14.58
N TRP A 47 12.08 21.75 13.33
CA TRP A 47 11.59 23.04 12.83
C TRP A 47 10.18 22.93 12.24
N PRO A 48 9.39 24.02 12.21
CA PRO A 48 8.08 24.01 11.57
C PRO A 48 8.17 23.73 10.07
N ALA A 49 7.18 23.03 9.50
CA ALA A 49 7.17 22.65 8.09
C ALA A 49 7.27 23.86 7.13
N SER A 50 6.75 25.04 7.53
CA SER A 50 6.82 26.28 6.73
C SER A 50 8.25 26.77 6.45
N LYS A 51 9.23 26.16 7.10
CA LYS A 51 10.65 26.45 6.95
C LYS A 51 11.35 25.59 5.92
N PHE A 52 10.65 24.67 5.28
CA PHE A 52 11.23 23.80 4.28
C PHE A 52 10.38 23.75 3.03
N LYS A 53 11.06 23.51 1.91
CA LYS A 53 10.45 23.13 0.66
C LYS A 53 10.68 21.64 0.46
N LEU A 54 9.61 20.89 0.31
CA LEU A 54 9.66 19.48 -0.07
C LEU A 54 9.55 19.39 -1.58
N THR A 55 10.45 18.65 -2.22
CA THR A 55 10.39 18.33 -3.65
C THR A 55 10.65 16.84 -3.81
N THR A 56 9.66 16.11 -4.33
CA THR A 56 9.82 14.68 -4.62
C THR A 56 10.03 14.49 -6.12
N THR A 57 10.99 13.65 -6.49
CA THR A 57 11.27 13.31 -7.88
C THR A 57 11.91 11.93 -7.92
N GLN A 58 11.33 11.00 -8.70
CA GLN A 58 11.86 9.65 -8.93
C GLN A 58 12.20 8.96 -7.59
N GLY A 59 11.17 8.79 -6.75
CA GLY A 59 11.23 8.16 -5.44
C GLY A 59 12.14 8.85 -4.40
N THR A 60 12.65 10.05 -4.71
CA THR A 60 13.54 10.81 -3.82
C THR A 60 12.88 12.08 -3.36
N THR A 61 12.74 12.26 -2.03
CA THR A 61 12.25 13.51 -1.46
C THR A 61 13.41 14.36 -0.97
N TYR A 62 13.49 15.58 -1.48
CA TYR A 62 14.42 16.60 -1.03
C TYR A 62 13.72 17.55 -0.07
N LEU A 63 14.29 17.71 1.12
CA LEU A 63 13.85 18.68 2.10
C LEU A 63 14.88 19.82 2.16
N ASP A 64 14.60 20.91 1.45
CA ASP A 64 15.48 22.06 1.37
C ASP A 64 15.02 23.16 2.33
N ALA A 65 15.92 23.68 3.16
CA ALA A 65 15.59 24.77 4.09
C ALA A 65 15.31 26.09 3.35
N VAL A 66 14.21 26.75 3.71
CA VAL A 66 13.88 28.11 3.30
C VAL A 66 14.48 29.09 4.30
N SER A 67 15.40 29.94 3.82
CA SER A 67 16.20 30.96 4.54
C SER A 67 15.96 31.13 6.05
N GLY A 68 17.02 30.93 6.85
CA GLY A 68 17.06 31.26 8.28
C GLY A 68 16.56 30.17 9.23
N ALA A 69 16.08 29.03 8.71
CA ALA A 69 15.65 27.89 9.50
C ALA A 69 16.74 26.88 9.83
N SER A 70 17.78 26.82 9.00
CA SER A 70 18.99 26.03 9.22
C SER A 70 20.11 26.62 8.37
N ARG A 71 21.36 26.28 8.68
CA ARG A 71 22.52 26.73 7.90
C ARG A 71 22.58 25.92 6.59
N SER A 72 21.73 26.23 5.62
CA SER A 72 21.72 25.54 4.30
C SER A 72 21.61 24.00 4.36
N ASP A 73 21.08 23.46 5.47
CA ASP A 73 20.98 22.02 5.68
C ASP A 73 19.92 21.41 4.75
N LYS A 74 20.23 20.25 4.17
CA LYS A 74 19.40 19.55 3.18
C LYS A 74 19.24 18.08 3.54
N LEU A 75 18.02 17.60 3.73
CA LEU A 75 17.77 16.16 3.80
C LEU A 75 17.43 15.60 2.43
N VAL A 76 17.97 14.43 2.14
CA VAL A 76 17.60 13.58 1.01
C VAL A 76 16.98 12.31 1.56
N LEU A 77 15.72 12.07 1.27
CA LEU A 77 14.94 10.98 1.84
C LEU A 77 14.59 9.96 0.74
N ARG A 78 14.79 8.68 1.03
CA ARG A 78 14.36 7.51 0.26
C ARG A 78 13.61 6.56 1.18
N ASN A 79 12.53 5.95 0.68
CA ASN A 79 11.72 4.98 1.43
C ASN A 79 11.36 5.55 2.83
N VAL A 80 10.71 6.73 2.82
CA VAL A 80 10.25 7.42 4.02
C VAL A 80 8.85 7.92 3.74
N GLU A 81 7.88 7.51 4.54
CA GLU A 81 6.46 7.73 4.30
C GLU A 81 5.97 9.02 4.96
N ALA A 82 6.69 9.54 5.95
CA ALA A 82 6.31 10.77 6.64
C ALA A 82 7.48 11.61 7.13
N VAL A 83 7.27 12.92 7.16
CA VAL A 83 8.10 13.88 7.91
C VAL A 83 7.27 14.47 9.03
N GLU A 84 7.68 14.22 10.28
CA GLU A 84 7.12 14.90 11.44
C GLU A 84 7.90 16.19 11.69
N PHE A 85 7.27 17.33 11.43
CA PHE A 85 7.76 18.64 11.86
C PHE A 85 7.23 18.96 13.26
N SER A 86 7.80 19.97 13.93
CA SER A 86 7.34 20.38 15.26
C SER A 86 5.90 20.94 15.31
N ASP A 87 5.32 21.29 14.16
CA ASP A 87 3.96 21.82 14.03
C ASP A 87 2.96 20.87 13.37
N LYS A 88 3.44 19.89 12.57
CA LYS A 88 2.57 18.91 11.88
C LYS A 88 3.36 17.73 11.31
N VAL A 89 2.65 16.66 11.02
CA VAL A 89 3.15 15.57 10.16
C VAL A 89 2.76 15.84 8.71
N VAL A 90 3.70 15.64 7.79
CA VAL A 90 3.48 15.69 6.34
C VAL A 90 3.72 14.29 5.80
N SER A 91 2.69 13.68 5.20
CA SER A 91 2.84 12.42 4.48
C SER A 91 3.60 12.65 3.17
N LEU A 92 4.48 11.71 2.84
CA LEU A 92 5.22 11.62 1.59
C LEU A 92 4.65 10.54 0.67
N GLU A 93 3.61 9.82 1.09
CA GLU A 93 2.90 8.81 0.27
C GLU A 93 2.04 9.48 -0.81
N ILE A 94 2.70 10.18 -1.73
CA ILE A 94 2.06 10.91 -2.81
C ILE A 94 1.98 9.97 -4.01
N ALA A 95 0.76 9.72 -4.50
CA ALA A 95 0.56 8.94 -5.71
C ALA A 95 1.08 9.67 -6.95
N ASP A 96 2.13 9.15 -7.57
CA ASP A 96 2.69 9.60 -8.83
C ASP A 96 2.05 8.88 -10.02
N ARG A 97 1.98 9.62 -11.14
CA ARG A 97 1.50 9.10 -12.42
C ARG A 97 2.53 9.33 -13.51
N TYR A 98 3.10 8.24 -13.99
CA TYR A 98 4.06 8.19 -15.08
C TYR A 98 3.37 7.76 -16.38
N ILE A 99 3.84 8.28 -17.51
CA ILE A 99 3.40 7.85 -18.85
C ILE A 99 4.64 7.33 -19.56
N ASN A 100 4.57 6.10 -20.06
CA ASN A 100 5.68 5.50 -20.78
C ASN A 100 5.95 6.23 -22.10
N THR A 101 7.17 6.10 -22.60
CA THR A 101 7.57 6.57 -23.92
C THR A 101 8.09 5.40 -24.78
N PRO A 102 8.32 5.59 -26.09
CA PRO A 102 8.96 4.54 -26.90
C PRO A 102 10.42 4.26 -26.55
N SER A 103 11.10 5.15 -25.80
CA SER A 103 12.47 4.92 -25.33
C SER A 103 12.50 4.01 -24.11
N LYS A 104 13.71 3.59 -23.71
CA LYS A 104 13.89 2.92 -22.42
C LYS A 104 13.73 3.95 -21.30
N ASP A 105 12.69 3.79 -20.50
CA ASP A 105 12.43 4.61 -19.33
C ASP A 105 12.87 3.91 -18.02
N ASN A 106 13.16 4.72 -17.00
CA ASN A 106 13.33 4.24 -15.63
C ASN A 106 12.36 5.03 -14.74
N PHE A 107 11.47 4.33 -14.05
CA PHE A 107 10.49 4.91 -13.15
C PHE A 107 10.74 4.41 -11.73
N ASP A 108 10.82 5.35 -10.79
CA ASP A 108 10.90 5.10 -9.36
C ASP A 108 9.77 5.88 -8.70
N GLY A 109 8.71 5.20 -8.27
CA GLY A 109 7.55 5.84 -7.64
C GLY A 109 7.88 6.36 -6.24
N GLY A 110 8.57 5.53 -5.45
CA GLY A 110 8.89 5.85 -4.07
C GLY A 110 7.73 5.53 -3.13
N PRO A 111 7.53 6.31 -2.07
CA PRO A 111 6.38 6.13 -1.19
C PRO A 111 5.09 6.60 -1.87
N GLY A 112 4.05 5.77 -1.86
CA GLY A 112 2.77 6.13 -2.47
C GLY A 112 2.09 4.93 -3.11
N ILE A 113 1.02 5.21 -3.88
CA ILE A 113 0.42 4.24 -4.81
C ILE A 113 0.67 4.79 -6.20
N ASP A 114 1.73 4.32 -6.81
CA ASP A 114 2.27 4.89 -8.03
C ASP A 114 1.80 4.11 -9.26
N THR A 115 1.52 4.86 -10.33
CA THR A 115 0.96 4.30 -11.56
C THR A 115 1.82 4.62 -12.76
N VAL A 116 2.23 3.59 -13.49
CA VAL A 116 2.78 3.74 -14.85
C VAL A 116 1.70 3.42 -15.88
N VAL A 117 1.57 4.29 -16.87
CA VAL A 117 0.52 4.23 -17.90
C VAL A 117 1.13 3.86 -19.23
N TYR A 118 0.54 2.86 -19.86
CA TYR A 118 0.84 2.38 -21.20
C TYR A 118 -0.34 2.63 -22.13
N ASP A 119 -0.05 3.12 -23.34
CA ASP A 119 -1.07 3.60 -24.28
C ASP A 119 -1.80 2.48 -25.04
N LYS A 120 -1.25 1.26 -25.05
CA LYS A 120 -1.84 0.09 -25.73
C LYS A 120 -2.43 -0.90 -24.73
N ALA A 121 -3.17 -1.88 -25.26
CA ALA A 121 -3.69 -3.00 -24.48
C ALA A 121 -2.55 -3.88 -23.94
N ILE A 122 -2.76 -4.54 -22.79
CA ILE A 122 -1.73 -5.35 -22.12
C ILE A 122 -1.09 -6.41 -23.03
N SER A 123 -1.81 -6.93 -24.02
CA SER A 123 -1.30 -7.92 -24.97
C SER A 123 -0.15 -7.43 -25.85
N ASN A 124 0.11 -6.11 -25.86
CA ASN A 124 1.24 -5.50 -26.56
C ASN A 124 2.49 -5.41 -25.70
N TYR A 125 2.43 -5.84 -24.43
CA TYR A 125 3.53 -5.74 -23.48
C TYR A 125 3.84 -7.09 -22.85
N VAL A 126 5.08 -7.24 -22.40
CA VAL A 126 5.59 -8.35 -21.60
C VAL A 126 6.08 -7.76 -20.29
N ILE A 127 5.48 -8.22 -19.20
CA ILE A 127 5.82 -7.77 -17.84
C ILE A 127 6.64 -8.87 -17.19
N THR A 128 7.81 -8.50 -16.64
CA THR A 128 8.72 -9.42 -15.97
C THR A 128 9.03 -8.89 -14.58
N PRO A 129 8.27 -9.31 -13.54
CA PRO A 129 8.58 -8.97 -12.16
C PRO A 129 9.93 -9.57 -11.74
N GLY A 130 10.74 -8.78 -11.04
CA GLY A 130 12.04 -9.14 -10.46
C GLY A 130 12.04 -8.94 -8.94
N VAL A 131 13.22 -9.07 -8.33
CA VAL A 131 13.36 -9.01 -6.86
C VAL A 131 13.15 -7.59 -6.30
N ASN A 132 13.61 -6.58 -7.04
CA ASN A 132 13.62 -5.18 -6.58
C ASN A 132 12.82 -4.24 -7.50
N GLY A 133 12.03 -4.78 -8.43
CA GLY A 133 11.38 -3.98 -9.47
C GLY A 133 10.87 -4.88 -10.60
N MET A 134 10.39 -4.29 -11.68
CA MET A 134 9.88 -5.03 -12.83
C MET A 134 10.36 -4.42 -14.15
N ASP A 135 10.60 -5.28 -15.13
CA ASP A 135 10.77 -4.88 -16.52
C ASP A 135 9.42 -4.90 -17.24
N VAL A 136 9.15 -3.88 -18.05
CA VAL A 136 8.00 -3.86 -18.96
C VAL A 136 8.51 -3.55 -20.37
N GLY A 137 8.35 -4.49 -21.29
CA GLY A 137 8.81 -4.33 -22.67
C GLY A 137 7.68 -4.53 -23.67
N SER A 138 7.79 -3.91 -24.84
CA SER A 138 6.89 -4.21 -25.95
C SER A 138 7.04 -5.67 -26.42
N ALA A 139 5.92 -6.36 -26.63
CA ALA A 139 5.90 -7.78 -27.00
C ALA A 139 6.50 -8.06 -28.39
N ASN A 140 6.58 -7.04 -29.24
CA ASN A 140 7.17 -7.08 -30.58
C ASN A 140 8.54 -6.39 -30.65
N TYR A 141 9.13 -5.99 -29.52
CA TYR A 141 10.42 -5.29 -29.44
C TYR A 141 10.46 -3.97 -30.25
N SER A 142 9.32 -3.28 -30.37
CA SER A 142 9.20 -2.00 -31.08
C SER A 142 9.59 -0.77 -30.23
N GLU A 143 9.62 -0.94 -28.91
CA GLU A 143 9.95 0.08 -27.91
C GLU A 143 11.04 -0.43 -26.97
N GLY A 144 11.72 0.48 -26.27
CA GLY A 144 12.63 0.13 -25.19
C GLY A 144 11.95 -0.68 -24.09
N THR A 145 12.75 -1.44 -23.33
CA THR A 145 12.26 -2.11 -22.11
C THR A 145 12.45 -1.17 -20.93
N ASP A 146 11.34 -0.79 -20.32
CA ASP A 146 11.27 0.08 -19.16
C ASP A 146 11.62 -0.67 -17.88
N TRP A 147 12.30 0.00 -16.95
CA TRP A 147 12.56 -0.51 -15.60
C TRP A 147 11.75 0.27 -14.58
N LEU A 148 11.00 -0.45 -13.75
CA LEU A 148 10.07 0.12 -12.77
C LEU A 148 10.46 -0.33 -11.36
N LEU A 149 10.64 0.63 -10.46
CA LEU A 149 10.93 0.45 -9.04
C LEU A 149 9.83 1.14 -8.23
N ASN A 150 9.35 0.50 -7.15
CA ASN A 150 8.31 1.08 -6.28
C ASN A 150 7.08 1.55 -7.09
N ILE A 151 6.50 0.64 -7.88
CA ILE A 151 5.30 0.91 -8.68
C ILE A 151 4.26 -0.16 -8.35
N GLU A 152 3.11 0.27 -7.83
CA GLU A 152 2.05 -0.62 -7.38
C GLU A 152 1.01 -0.87 -8.48
N ARG A 153 0.89 0.03 -9.46
CA ARG A 153 -0.12 -0.03 -10.53
C ARG A 153 0.49 0.10 -11.92
N LEU A 154 0.10 -0.80 -12.82
CA LEU A 154 0.24 -0.60 -14.27
C LEU A 154 -1.13 -0.37 -14.88
N GLN A 155 -1.31 0.71 -15.63
CA GLN A 155 -2.55 1.00 -16.34
C GLN A 155 -2.33 0.86 -17.85
N PHE A 156 -3.03 -0.10 -18.48
CA PHE A 156 -3.06 -0.29 -19.92
C PHE A 156 -4.36 0.26 -20.52
N ALA A 157 -4.48 0.28 -21.85
CA ALA A 157 -5.68 0.77 -22.52
C ALA A 157 -6.95 -0.05 -22.24
N ASP A 158 -6.80 -1.34 -21.90
CA ASP A 158 -7.90 -2.29 -21.70
C ASP A 158 -8.17 -2.65 -20.24
N LYS A 159 -7.15 -2.61 -19.37
CA LYS A 159 -7.26 -2.88 -17.92
C LYS A 159 -6.03 -2.41 -17.14
N GLY A 160 -6.11 -2.46 -15.82
CA GLY A 160 -4.97 -2.29 -14.93
C GLY A 160 -4.49 -3.61 -14.31
N LEU A 161 -3.25 -3.62 -13.81
CA LEU A 161 -2.68 -4.64 -12.96
C LEU A 161 -2.10 -4.02 -11.68
N ALA A 162 -2.38 -4.63 -10.53
CA ALA A 162 -1.86 -4.21 -9.23
C ALA A 162 -0.87 -5.24 -8.65
N PHE A 163 0.22 -4.78 -8.05
CA PHE A 163 1.35 -5.63 -7.61
C PHE A 163 1.65 -5.61 -6.10
N ASP A 164 1.04 -4.71 -5.33
CA ASP A 164 1.13 -4.58 -3.86
C ASP A 164 0.25 -5.62 -3.14
N LEU A 165 0.58 -6.90 -3.27
CA LEU A 165 -0.21 -8.00 -2.68
C LEU A 165 -0.03 -8.19 -1.17
N ASP A 166 1.01 -7.59 -0.61
CA ASP A 166 1.17 -7.33 0.82
C ASP A 166 0.52 -6.02 1.26
N GLY A 167 0.17 -5.14 0.31
CA GLY A 167 -0.53 -3.87 0.51
C GLY A 167 -2.00 -3.88 0.07
N ARG A 168 -2.42 -2.81 -0.62
CA ARG A 168 -3.83 -2.49 -0.89
C ARG A 168 -4.47 -3.49 -1.86
N ALA A 169 -3.76 -3.98 -2.87
CA ALA A 169 -4.27 -5.05 -3.73
C ALA A 169 -4.49 -6.38 -2.97
N GLY A 170 -3.60 -6.70 -2.03
CA GLY A 170 -3.77 -7.84 -1.13
C GLY A 170 -5.04 -7.73 -0.28
N VAL A 171 -5.26 -6.57 0.34
CA VAL A 171 -6.46 -6.27 1.13
C VAL A 171 -7.73 -6.38 0.28
N ALA A 172 -7.72 -5.87 -0.95
CA ALA A 172 -8.84 -6.00 -1.88
C ALA A 172 -9.14 -7.47 -2.21
N ALA A 173 -8.13 -8.25 -2.59
CA ALA A 173 -8.29 -9.66 -2.94
C ALA A 173 -8.80 -10.51 -1.76
N LYS A 174 -8.22 -10.32 -0.56
CA LYS A 174 -8.63 -11.04 0.66
C LYS A 174 -10.06 -10.71 1.07
N THR A 175 -10.46 -9.44 0.98
CA THR A 175 -11.82 -8.98 1.27
C THR A 175 -12.83 -9.59 0.30
N LEU A 176 -12.58 -9.49 -1.01
CA LEU A 176 -13.45 -10.06 -2.04
C LEU A 176 -13.60 -11.58 -1.88
N SER A 177 -12.49 -12.29 -1.66
CA SER A 177 -12.49 -13.74 -1.48
C SER A 177 -13.30 -14.18 -0.26
N LEU A 178 -13.09 -13.53 0.89
CA LEU A 178 -13.82 -13.86 2.12
C LEU A 178 -15.33 -13.66 1.94
N VAL A 179 -15.72 -12.46 1.46
CA VAL A 179 -17.12 -12.02 1.47
C VAL A 179 -17.92 -12.55 0.28
N PHE A 180 -17.32 -12.58 -0.91
CA PHE A 180 -18.00 -12.91 -2.17
C PHE A 180 -17.48 -14.19 -2.83
N GLY A 181 -16.36 -14.74 -2.35
CA GLY A 181 -15.72 -15.94 -2.91
C GLY A 181 -14.59 -15.61 -3.87
N THR A 182 -13.73 -16.59 -4.12
CA THR A 182 -12.53 -16.42 -4.97
C THR A 182 -12.85 -15.95 -6.38
N ASP A 183 -13.98 -16.36 -6.93
CA ASP A 183 -14.40 -15.96 -8.28
C ASP A 183 -14.58 -14.44 -8.39
N ALA A 184 -14.95 -13.75 -7.29
CA ALA A 184 -15.07 -12.30 -7.26
C ALA A 184 -13.73 -11.59 -7.43
N VAL A 185 -12.61 -12.23 -7.03
CA VAL A 185 -11.25 -11.71 -7.21
C VAL A 185 -10.86 -11.69 -8.70
N ASN A 186 -11.47 -12.56 -9.51
CA ASN A 186 -11.22 -12.65 -10.94
C ASN A 186 -12.12 -11.71 -11.78
N VAL A 187 -12.91 -10.85 -11.14
CA VAL A 187 -13.74 -9.85 -11.81
C VAL A 187 -13.05 -8.49 -11.69
N PRO A 188 -12.40 -7.97 -12.75
CA PRO A 188 -11.59 -6.74 -12.66
C PRO A 188 -12.36 -5.53 -12.15
N ALA A 189 -13.64 -5.41 -12.48
CA ALA A 189 -14.49 -4.33 -11.99
C ALA A 189 -14.69 -4.37 -10.45
N TYR A 190 -14.76 -5.55 -9.84
CA TYR A 190 -14.90 -5.69 -8.39
C TYR A 190 -13.61 -5.33 -7.69
N VAL A 191 -12.48 -5.79 -8.22
CA VAL A 191 -11.15 -5.40 -7.74
C VAL A 191 -10.99 -3.88 -7.84
N GLY A 192 -11.37 -3.28 -8.97
CA GLY A 192 -11.26 -1.83 -9.17
C GLY A 192 -12.13 -1.01 -8.23
N ILE A 193 -13.31 -1.50 -7.82
CA ILE A 193 -14.12 -0.87 -6.76
C ILE A 193 -13.36 -0.90 -5.43
N CYS A 194 -12.78 -2.04 -5.06
CA CYS A 194 -12.00 -2.15 -3.82
C CYS A 194 -10.77 -1.23 -3.85
N LEU A 195 -10.03 -1.21 -4.96
CA LEU A 195 -8.88 -0.34 -5.14
C LEU A 195 -9.29 1.13 -5.14
N ASP A 196 -10.42 1.53 -5.73
CA ASP A 196 -10.91 2.91 -5.64
C ASP A 196 -11.18 3.35 -4.19
N TYR A 197 -11.77 2.45 -3.37
CA TYR A 197 -11.96 2.73 -1.95
C TYR A 197 -10.64 2.90 -1.20
N LEU A 198 -9.67 2.02 -1.44
CA LEU A 198 -8.38 2.05 -0.76
C LEU A 198 -7.51 3.22 -1.27
N ASP A 199 -7.33 3.31 -2.59
CA ASP A 199 -6.42 4.22 -3.29
C ASP A 199 -6.92 5.66 -3.31
N ASN A 200 -8.16 5.90 -3.75
CA ASN A 200 -8.65 7.26 -3.94
C ASN A 200 -9.44 7.78 -2.74
N LYS A 201 -10.23 6.93 -2.09
CA LYS A 201 -11.06 7.33 -0.93
C LYS A 201 -10.36 7.12 0.41
N GLN A 202 -9.15 6.55 0.40
CA GLN A 202 -8.30 6.37 1.57
C GLN A 202 -9.00 5.58 2.69
N PHE A 203 -9.75 4.55 2.31
CA PHE A 203 -10.36 3.64 3.27
C PHE A 203 -9.30 2.75 3.92
N SER A 204 -9.44 2.52 5.21
CA SER A 204 -8.77 1.42 5.90
C SER A 204 -9.33 0.07 5.45
N ALA A 205 -8.58 -1.01 5.70
CA ALA A 205 -9.06 -2.37 5.47
C ALA A 205 -10.40 -2.66 6.18
N ALA A 206 -10.60 -2.12 7.39
CA ALA A 206 -11.84 -2.28 8.14
C ALA A 206 -13.02 -1.54 7.48
N GLN A 207 -12.80 -0.34 6.94
CA GLN A 207 -13.84 0.40 6.20
C GLN A 207 -14.19 -0.29 4.89
N LEU A 208 -13.22 -0.86 4.17
CA LEU A 208 -13.51 -1.66 2.98
C LEU A 208 -14.32 -2.92 3.34
N MET A 209 -13.90 -3.65 4.38
CA MET A 209 -14.60 -4.84 4.86
C MET A 209 -16.03 -4.51 5.30
N HIS A 210 -16.24 -3.36 5.95
CA HIS A 210 -17.55 -2.87 6.32
C HIS A 210 -18.49 -2.75 5.11
N GLU A 211 -18.05 -2.07 4.04
CA GLU A 211 -18.85 -1.91 2.83
C GLU A 211 -19.13 -3.26 2.16
N ALA A 212 -18.13 -4.15 2.10
CA ALA A 212 -18.31 -5.49 1.55
C ALA A 212 -19.35 -6.31 2.33
N LEU A 213 -19.27 -6.35 3.66
CA LEU A 213 -20.22 -7.06 4.52
C LEU A 213 -21.62 -6.47 4.41
N LYS A 214 -21.75 -5.14 4.37
CA LYS A 214 -23.03 -4.45 4.21
C LYS A 214 -23.71 -4.80 2.89
N ILE A 215 -22.96 -4.88 1.79
CA ILE A 215 -23.50 -5.35 0.50
C ILE A 215 -23.96 -6.81 0.60
N ARG A 216 -23.17 -7.67 1.26
CA ARG A 216 -23.41 -9.11 1.29
C ARG A 216 -24.53 -9.55 2.24
N LEU A 217 -24.65 -8.88 3.39
CA LEU A 217 -25.53 -9.24 4.50
C LEU A 217 -26.68 -8.25 4.72
N GLY A 218 -26.64 -7.07 4.10
CA GLY A 218 -27.65 -6.03 4.32
C GLY A 218 -27.70 -5.58 5.78
N SER A 219 -28.90 -5.55 6.37
CA SER A 219 -29.09 -5.18 7.78
C SER A 219 -28.36 -6.10 8.76
N ASP A 220 -28.11 -7.36 8.38
CA ASP A 220 -27.44 -8.33 9.24
C ASP A 220 -25.95 -7.99 9.46
N ALA A 221 -25.35 -7.15 8.62
CA ALA A 221 -23.98 -6.65 8.83
C ALA A 221 -23.83 -5.88 10.15
N GLY A 222 -24.92 -5.30 10.67
CA GLY A 222 -24.93 -4.61 11.97
C GLY A 222 -25.04 -5.55 13.18
N ASN A 223 -25.20 -6.86 12.97
CA ASN A 223 -25.35 -7.84 14.05
C ASN A 223 -24.07 -8.70 14.20
N PRO A 224 -23.30 -8.54 15.30
CA PRO A 224 -22.06 -9.27 15.52
C PRO A 224 -22.20 -10.79 15.42
N GLU A 225 -23.31 -11.35 15.90
CA GLU A 225 -23.57 -12.79 15.83
C GLU A 225 -23.72 -13.27 14.37
N LYS A 226 -24.37 -12.48 13.53
CA LYS A 226 -24.59 -12.80 12.12
C LYS A 226 -23.30 -12.69 11.32
N VAL A 227 -22.51 -11.65 11.57
CA VAL A 227 -21.19 -11.49 10.94
C VAL A 227 -20.26 -12.63 11.33
N VAL A 228 -20.18 -12.99 12.61
CA VAL A 228 -19.34 -14.12 13.07
C VAL A 228 -19.77 -15.43 12.42
N SER A 229 -21.08 -15.75 12.42
CA SER A 229 -21.57 -16.97 11.78
C SER A 229 -21.25 -17.00 10.29
N PHE A 230 -21.43 -15.88 9.59
CA PHE A 230 -21.12 -15.75 8.18
C PHE A 230 -19.63 -15.97 7.90
N VAL A 231 -18.74 -15.21 8.56
CA VAL A 231 -17.29 -15.30 8.35
C VAL A 231 -16.77 -16.70 8.66
N TYR A 232 -17.23 -17.31 9.75
CA TYR A 232 -16.84 -18.68 10.12
C TYR A 232 -17.26 -19.69 9.05
N GLU A 233 -18.50 -19.62 8.56
CA GLU A 233 -18.98 -20.51 7.50
C GLU A 233 -18.22 -20.31 6.19
N ARG A 234 -17.88 -19.06 5.82
CA ARG A 234 -17.08 -18.77 4.62
C ARG A 234 -15.69 -19.40 4.66
N LEU A 235 -15.06 -19.47 5.84
CA LEU A 235 -13.72 -19.99 6.00
C LEU A 235 -13.66 -21.50 6.24
N THR A 236 -14.70 -22.09 6.84
CA THR A 236 -14.69 -23.49 7.28
C THR A 236 -15.66 -24.38 6.50
N GLY A 237 -16.62 -23.80 5.79
CA GLY A 237 -17.69 -24.50 5.09
C GLY A 237 -18.84 -24.98 5.99
N VAL A 238 -18.82 -24.69 7.29
CA VAL A 238 -19.88 -25.08 8.24
C VAL A 238 -20.23 -23.95 9.18
N LEU A 239 -21.47 -23.92 9.69
CA LEU A 239 -21.85 -22.97 10.73
C LEU A 239 -21.12 -23.28 12.05
N PRO A 240 -20.68 -22.26 12.80
CA PRO A 240 -20.03 -22.48 14.10
C PRO A 240 -21.02 -23.07 15.10
N VAL A 241 -20.53 -23.95 15.97
CA VAL A 241 -21.32 -24.33 17.15
C VAL A 241 -21.42 -23.16 18.13
N GLN A 242 -22.40 -23.18 19.04
CA GLN A 242 -22.70 -22.04 19.91
C GLN A 242 -21.47 -21.57 20.72
N SER A 243 -20.68 -22.49 21.28
CA SER A 243 -19.49 -22.14 22.06
C SER A 243 -18.38 -21.46 21.24
N GLU A 244 -18.23 -21.82 19.97
CA GLU A 244 -17.27 -21.17 19.07
C GLU A 244 -17.76 -19.78 18.66
N LYS A 245 -19.06 -19.66 18.36
CA LYS A 245 -19.68 -18.38 18.05
C LYS A 245 -19.56 -17.41 19.23
N ASP A 246 -19.88 -17.87 20.44
CA ASP A 246 -19.80 -17.09 21.68
C ASP A 246 -18.38 -16.59 21.94
N LYS A 247 -17.35 -17.40 21.63
CA LYS A 247 -15.95 -16.99 21.75
C LYS A 247 -15.64 -15.75 20.91
N TYR A 248 -15.98 -15.77 19.62
CA TYR A 248 -15.67 -14.66 18.70
C TYR A 248 -16.57 -13.45 18.92
N VAL A 249 -17.85 -13.65 19.26
CA VAL A 249 -18.74 -12.57 19.69
C VAL A 249 -18.24 -11.93 20.98
N GLY A 250 -17.69 -12.72 21.91
CA GLY A 250 -17.07 -12.23 23.13
C GLY A 250 -15.86 -11.31 22.88
N TRP A 251 -15.08 -11.55 21.83
CA TRP A 251 -13.99 -10.65 21.42
C TRP A 251 -14.51 -9.29 20.91
N ILE A 252 -15.68 -9.28 20.28
CA ILE A 252 -16.34 -8.04 19.86
C ILE A 252 -16.91 -7.31 21.10
N ALA A 253 -17.60 -8.03 21.97
CA ALA A 253 -18.21 -7.45 23.18
C ALA A 253 -17.19 -6.87 24.16
N SER A 254 -15.98 -7.43 24.22
CA SER A 254 -14.89 -6.90 25.05
C SER A 254 -14.20 -5.67 24.45
N GLY A 255 -14.50 -5.32 23.19
CA GLY A 255 -13.83 -4.25 22.45
C GLY A 255 -12.45 -4.61 21.92
N ALA A 256 -12.03 -5.88 22.01
CA ALA A 256 -10.77 -6.33 21.40
C ALA A 256 -10.79 -6.21 19.87
N TYR A 257 -11.98 -6.38 19.27
CA TYR A 257 -12.24 -6.16 17.86
C TYR A 257 -13.59 -5.45 17.66
N THR A 258 -13.75 -4.74 16.56
CA THR A 258 -15.06 -4.54 15.95
C THR A 258 -15.42 -5.74 15.07
N ALA A 259 -16.68 -5.86 14.64
CA ALA A 259 -17.08 -6.90 13.68
C ALA A 259 -16.25 -6.81 12.38
N ASP A 260 -16.01 -5.60 11.89
CA ASP A 260 -15.25 -5.34 10.67
C ASP A 260 -13.76 -5.69 10.84
N SER A 261 -13.12 -5.29 11.94
CA SER A 261 -11.71 -5.63 12.19
C SER A 261 -11.50 -7.13 12.44
N LEU A 262 -12.49 -7.81 13.04
CA LEU A 262 -12.45 -9.27 13.19
C LEU A 262 -12.55 -9.96 11.83
N ALA A 263 -13.40 -9.47 10.93
CA ALA A 263 -13.51 -10.00 9.58
C ALA A 263 -12.24 -9.74 8.75
N VAL A 264 -11.59 -8.57 8.91
CA VAL A 264 -10.26 -8.31 8.34
C VAL A 264 -9.24 -9.32 8.87
N PHE A 265 -9.15 -9.50 10.18
CA PHE A 265 -8.25 -10.50 10.79
C PHE A 265 -8.52 -11.90 10.24
N ALA A 266 -9.80 -12.28 10.10
CA ALA A 266 -10.18 -13.57 9.54
C ALA A 266 -9.81 -13.72 8.05
N SER A 267 -9.82 -12.63 7.28
CA SER A 267 -9.46 -12.62 5.86
C SER A 267 -7.97 -12.89 5.61
N GLU A 268 -7.12 -12.65 6.61
CA GLU A 268 -5.67 -12.91 6.59
C GLU A 268 -5.31 -14.38 6.83
N LEU A 269 -6.27 -15.19 7.30
CA LEU A 269 -6.03 -16.60 7.59
C LEU A 269 -5.76 -17.38 6.29
N THR A 270 -4.96 -18.43 6.39
CA THR A 270 -4.71 -19.38 5.29
C THR A 270 -5.96 -20.16 4.88
N LEU A 271 -7.00 -20.15 5.74
CA LEU A 271 -8.34 -20.65 5.43
C LEU A 271 -9.04 -19.83 4.33
N ASN A 272 -8.64 -18.56 4.13
CA ASN A 272 -9.13 -17.79 3.00
C ASN A 272 -8.45 -18.31 1.72
N PRO A 273 -9.20 -18.92 0.78
CA PRO A 273 -8.64 -19.65 -0.35
C PRO A 273 -7.80 -18.81 -1.32
N ILE A 274 -7.89 -17.47 -1.27
CA ILE A 274 -7.03 -16.59 -2.06
C ILE A 274 -5.62 -16.45 -1.49
N THR A 275 -5.43 -16.61 -0.17
CA THR A 275 -4.15 -16.37 0.51
C THR A 275 -2.99 -17.18 -0.10
N PRO A 276 -3.13 -18.49 -0.39
CA PRO A 276 -2.07 -19.26 -1.06
C PRO A 276 -1.84 -18.86 -2.52
N GLN A 277 -2.82 -18.21 -3.17
CA GLN A 277 -2.75 -17.83 -4.58
C GLN A 277 -2.07 -16.47 -4.80
N LEU A 278 -1.93 -15.65 -3.75
CA LEU A 278 -1.27 -14.34 -3.84
C LEU A 278 0.17 -14.45 -4.36
N THR A 279 0.90 -15.53 -4.02
CA THR A 279 2.25 -15.77 -4.59
C THR A 279 2.24 -15.88 -6.11
N GLY A 280 1.21 -16.50 -6.69
CA GLY A 280 1.05 -16.57 -8.15
C GLY A 280 0.70 -15.20 -8.73
N LEU A 281 -0.17 -14.45 -8.05
CA LEU A 281 -0.53 -13.09 -8.46
C LEU A 281 0.67 -12.13 -8.40
N ALA A 282 1.67 -12.36 -7.54
CA ALA A 282 2.87 -11.53 -7.50
C ALA A 282 3.65 -11.54 -8.82
N THR A 283 3.49 -12.59 -9.63
CA THR A 283 4.15 -12.71 -10.95
C THR A 283 3.29 -12.21 -12.10
N THR A 284 1.97 -12.10 -11.91
CA THR A 284 1.01 -11.80 -13.00
C THR A 284 0.24 -10.50 -12.81
N GLY A 285 0.27 -9.93 -11.60
CA GLY A 285 -0.54 -8.79 -11.18
C GLY A 285 -2.01 -9.15 -10.94
N LEU A 286 -2.64 -8.49 -9.98
CA LEU A 286 -4.08 -8.55 -9.77
C LEU A 286 -4.79 -7.62 -10.78
N ALA A 287 -5.56 -8.21 -11.69
CA ALA A 287 -6.25 -7.44 -12.72
C ALA A 287 -7.40 -6.60 -12.14
N PHE A 288 -7.48 -5.33 -12.56
CA PHE A 288 -8.53 -4.42 -12.14
C PHE A 288 -9.04 -3.54 -13.29
N GLN A 289 -10.23 -2.98 -13.10
CA GLN A 289 -10.81 -1.94 -13.94
C GLN A 289 -11.42 -0.90 -13.01
N MET A 290 -10.86 0.31 -13.00
CA MET A 290 -11.37 1.40 -12.15
C MET A 290 -12.83 1.72 -12.50
N PRO A 291 -13.65 2.09 -11.50
CA PRO A 291 -14.98 2.63 -11.77
C PRO A 291 -14.85 3.89 -12.64
N GLY A 292 -15.76 4.04 -13.60
CA GLY A 292 -15.85 5.20 -14.49
C GLY A 292 -16.56 6.39 -13.88
#